data_AF-A0A3D2WLA8-F1
#
_entry.id   AF-A0A3D2WLA8-F1
#
_cell.length_a   1.000
_cell.length_b   1.000
_cell.length_c   1.000
_cell.angle_alpha   90.00
_cell.angle_beta   90.00
_cell.angle_gamma   90.00
#
_symmetry.space_group_name_H-M   'P 1'
#
loop_
_entity.id
_entity.type
_entity.pdbx_description
1 polymer ?
#
loop_
_entity_poly.entity_id
_entity_poly.type
_entity_poly.pdbx_seq_one_letter_code
_entity_poly.pdbx_strand_id
1 'polypeptide(L)'
;DDVLAVDGTGKVTAKDSAQTIVSNWLETVLPKSAKPSEANQLVLPPGTTWKDISITFLARDVVSIKCGEETAVNYERLHIPGMFVASQREKKPSDKWFLLMAFALWGPGLNRENLRTLFGHDDWNRMRTQKSALSKSLKQFFGLDDEPIPYNKSVYEYQPILMIRQDTNCDLNDWISDIHQ
;
A
#
# COMPACT_ATOMS: atom_id res chain seq x y z
N ASP A 1 -41.03 -3.43 3.77
CA ASP A 1 -40.70 -4.69 4.44
C ASP A 1 -39.76 -4.46 5.60
N ASP A 2 -40.23 -4.74 6.82
CA ASP A 2 -39.47 -4.55 8.06
C ASP A 2 -38.49 -5.70 8.31
N VAL A 3 -37.21 -5.31 8.47
CA VAL A 3 -36.00 -6.14 8.61
C VAL A 3 -35.82 -6.68 10.04
N LEU A 4 -36.57 -6.12 10.99
CA LEU A 4 -36.50 -6.46 12.41
C LEU A 4 -37.74 -7.24 12.85
N ALA A 5 -37.54 -8.21 13.74
CA ALA A 5 -38.58 -8.91 14.49
C ALA A 5 -38.40 -8.60 15.96
N VAL A 6 -39.50 -8.53 16.72
CA VAL A 6 -39.46 -8.37 18.17
C VAL A 6 -40.09 -9.62 18.76
N ASP A 7 -39.38 -10.30 19.66
CA ASP A 7 -39.92 -11.47 20.35
C ASP A 7 -40.89 -11.07 21.48
N GLY A 8 -41.62 -12.05 22.02
CA GLY A 8 -42.61 -11.83 23.08
C GLY A 8 -42.03 -11.30 24.40
N THR A 9 -40.71 -11.13 24.51
CA THR A 9 -40.02 -10.52 25.66
C THR A 9 -39.52 -9.11 25.39
N GLY A 10 -39.81 -8.55 24.20
CA GLY A 10 -39.41 -7.20 23.80
C GLY A 10 -38.00 -7.13 23.20
N LYS A 11 -37.35 -8.27 22.94
CA LYS A 11 -36.02 -8.31 22.35
C LYS A 11 -36.14 -8.20 20.83
N VAL A 12 -35.50 -7.19 20.26
CA VAL A 12 -35.46 -6.96 18.82
C VAL A 12 -34.33 -7.79 18.20
N THR A 13 -34.66 -8.64 17.23
CA THR A 13 -33.72 -9.48 16.47
C THR A 13 -33.88 -9.22 14.97
N ALA A 14 -32.79 -9.30 14.22
CA ALA A 14 -32.87 -9.25 12.76
C ALA A 14 -33.51 -10.56 12.25
N LYS A 15 -34.49 -10.46 11.34
CA LYS A 15 -35.09 -11.65 10.71
C LYS A 15 -34.04 -12.43 9.92
N ASP A 16 -34.16 -13.76 9.87
CA ASP A 16 -33.23 -14.65 9.17
C ASP A 16 -33.04 -14.28 7.68
N SER A 17 -34.05 -13.69 7.06
CA SER A 17 -33.98 -13.15 5.71
C SER A 17 -32.94 -12.02 5.57
N ALA A 18 -32.82 -11.15 6.57
CA ALA A 18 -31.82 -10.08 6.60
C ALA A 18 -30.40 -10.64 6.77
N GLN A 19 -30.23 -11.67 7.62
CA GLN A 19 -28.94 -12.33 7.79
C GLN A 19 -28.52 -13.06 6.53
N THR A 20 -29.47 -13.68 5.83
CA THR A 20 -29.22 -14.40 4.56
C THR A 20 -28.89 -13.41 3.44
N ILE A 21 -29.57 -12.25 3.37
CA ILE A 21 -29.26 -11.20 2.40
C ILE A 21 -27.86 -10.61 2.65
N VAL A 22 -27.52 -10.32 3.91
CA VAL A 22 -26.20 -9.80 4.28
C VAL A 22 -25.10 -10.85 4.03
N SER A 23 -25.36 -12.13 4.29
CA SER A 23 -24.41 -13.22 4.03
C SER A 23 -24.20 -13.45 2.53
N ASN A 24 -25.28 -13.47 1.75
CA ASN A 24 -25.20 -13.59 0.29
C ASN A 24 -24.50 -12.38 -0.34
N TRP A 25 -24.75 -11.18 0.18
CA TRP A 25 -24.01 -9.99 -0.26
C TRP A 25 -22.53 -10.10 0.11
N LEU A 26 -22.18 -10.42 1.35
CA LEU A 26 -20.80 -10.63 1.79
C LEU A 26 -20.07 -11.67 0.94
N GLU A 27 -20.70 -12.78 0.57
CA GLU A 27 -20.11 -13.77 -0.35
C GLU A 27 -19.93 -13.24 -1.79
N THR A 28 -20.76 -12.28 -2.20
CA THR A 28 -20.73 -11.69 -3.55
C THR A 28 -19.71 -10.56 -3.67
N VAL A 29 -19.51 -9.74 -2.63
CA VAL A 29 -18.55 -8.62 -2.62
C VAL A 29 -17.21 -8.93 -1.99
N LEU A 30 -17.11 -9.93 -1.11
CA LEU A 30 -15.80 -10.34 -0.60
C LEU A 30 -15.19 -11.35 -1.58
N PRO A 31 -13.99 -11.09 -2.15
CA PRO A 31 -13.30 -12.10 -2.91
C PRO A 31 -13.09 -13.34 -2.02
N LYS A 32 -13.57 -14.49 -2.50
CA LYS A 32 -13.38 -15.81 -1.86
C LYS A 32 -11.93 -15.92 -1.39
N SER A 33 -11.74 -16.05 -0.08
CA SER A 33 -10.46 -16.27 0.57
C SER A 33 -9.62 -17.30 -0.20
N ALA A 34 -8.70 -16.81 -1.04
CA ALA A 34 -7.72 -17.63 -1.71
C ALA A 34 -6.70 -18.10 -0.66
N LYS A 35 -6.33 -19.38 -0.72
CA LYS A 35 -5.31 -19.98 0.16
C LYS A 35 -4.02 -19.14 0.10
N PRO A 36 -3.28 -18.99 1.21
CA PRO A 36 -2.10 -18.13 1.28
C PRO A 36 -0.89 -18.84 0.65
N SER A 37 -0.83 -18.84 -0.67
CA SER A 37 0.36 -19.14 -1.47
C SER A 37 0.02 -18.72 -2.89
N GLU A 38 0.70 -17.68 -3.42
CA GLU A 38 0.43 -16.96 -4.70
C GLU A 38 -0.51 -15.74 -4.64
N ALA A 39 -1.18 -15.47 -3.51
CA ALA A 39 -2.28 -14.50 -3.37
C ALA A 39 -1.93 -12.99 -3.24
N ASN A 40 -0.72 -12.53 -3.55
CA ASN A 40 -0.29 -11.13 -3.29
C ASN A 40 0.01 -10.29 -4.54
N GLN A 41 -0.38 -10.76 -5.73
CA GLN A 41 -0.20 -10.01 -6.97
C GLN A 41 -1.51 -9.34 -7.38
N LEU A 42 -1.44 -8.05 -7.71
CA LEU A 42 -2.54 -7.30 -8.28
C LEU A 42 -2.76 -7.73 -9.74
N VAL A 43 -3.99 -8.08 -10.10
CA VAL A 43 -4.34 -8.33 -11.50
C VAL A 43 -4.41 -6.98 -12.21
N LEU A 44 -3.48 -6.75 -13.14
CA LEU A 44 -3.42 -5.52 -13.92
C LEU A 44 -4.19 -5.66 -15.24
N PRO A 45 -4.81 -4.56 -15.73
CA PRO A 45 -5.32 -4.50 -17.09
C PRO A 45 -4.22 -4.82 -18.12
N PRO A 46 -4.56 -5.47 -19.25
CA PRO A 46 -3.59 -5.78 -20.29
C PRO A 46 -2.85 -4.52 -20.79
N GLY A 47 -1.53 -4.59 -20.89
CA GLY A 47 -0.70 -3.48 -21.37
C GLY A 47 -0.41 -2.39 -20.33
N THR A 48 -0.82 -2.55 -19.07
CA THR A 48 -0.49 -1.62 -17.98
C THR A 48 1.03 -1.48 -17.83
N THR A 49 1.51 -0.24 -17.77
CA THR A 49 2.91 0.09 -17.49
C THR A 49 3.05 0.79 -16.14
N TRP A 50 4.28 0.98 -15.67
CA TRP A 50 4.54 1.74 -14.45
C TRP A 50 3.95 3.15 -14.46
N LYS A 51 3.84 3.79 -15.63
CA LYS A 51 3.29 5.16 -15.76
C LYS A 51 1.80 5.23 -15.47
N ASP A 52 1.09 4.12 -15.64
CA ASP A 52 -0.36 4.02 -15.44
C ASP A 52 -0.71 3.76 -13.97
N ILE A 53 0.29 3.52 -13.13
CA ILE A 53 0.13 3.19 -11.71
C ILE A 53 0.28 4.46 -10.87
N SER A 54 -0.68 4.67 -9.97
CA SER A 54 -0.56 5.66 -8.90
C SER A 54 -0.81 5.03 -7.54
N ILE A 55 0.03 5.41 -6.56
CA ILE A 55 -0.09 5.04 -5.16
C ILE A 55 -0.33 6.33 -4.37
N THR A 56 -1.48 6.43 -3.73
CA THR A 56 -1.87 7.59 -2.91
C THR A 56 -1.98 7.16 -1.45
N PHE A 57 -1.17 7.72 -0.56
CA PHE A 57 -1.30 7.49 0.87
C PHE A 57 -2.54 8.22 1.41
N LEU A 58 -3.49 7.45 1.93
CA LEU A 58 -4.69 7.96 2.62
C LEU A 58 -4.45 8.11 4.13
N ALA A 59 -3.57 7.28 4.67
CA ALA A 59 -3.08 7.32 6.04
C ALA A 59 -1.68 6.66 6.11
N ARG A 60 -1.10 6.54 7.30
CA ARG A 60 0.25 5.97 7.54
C ARG A 60 0.42 4.57 6.96
N ASP A 61 -0.66 3.85 6.94
CA ASP A 61 -0.76 2.42 6.78
C ASP A 61 -1.83 2.02 5.75
N VAL A 62 -2.40 3.02 5.06
CA VAL A 62 -3.43 2.85 4.06
C VAL A 62 -3.03 3.58 2.78
N VAL A 63 -2.99 2.83 1.68
CA VAL A 63 -2.73 3.37 0.34
C VAL A 63 -3.88 3.03 -0.58
N SER A 64 -4.27 3.99 -1.41
CA SER A 64 -5.13 3.78 -2.57
C SER A 64 -4.26 3.55 -3.80
N ILE A 65 -4.52 2.49 -4.55
CA ILE A 65 -3.79 2.18 -5.78
C ILE A 65 -4.75 2.28 -6.95
N LYS A 66 -4.36 3.04 -7.97
CA LYS A 66 -5.10 3.16 -9.23
C LYS A 66 -4.21 2.72 -10.38
N CYS A 67 -4.77 1.95 -11.31
CA CYS A 67 -4.12 1.48 -12.53
C CYS A 67 -4.94 1.94 -13.74
N GLY A 68 -4.40 2.85 -14.56
CA GLY A 68 -5.07 3.38 -15.75
C GLY A 68 -6.36 4.16 -15.41
N GLU A 69 -7.42 3.88 -16.18
CA GLU A 69 -8.74 4.52 -16.02
C GLU A 69 -9.64 3.81 -15.00
N GLU A 70 -9.21 2.68 -14.44
CA GLU A 70 -10.02 1.89 -13.51
C GLU A 70 -10.22 2.59 -12.15
N THR A 71 -11.25 2.15 -11.42
CA THR A 71 -11.54 2.62 -10.06
C THR A 71 -10.38 2.29 -9.12
N ALA A 72 -9.96 3.26 -8.31
CA ALA A 72 -8.91 3.06 -7.33
C ALA A 72 -9.33 2.01 -6.29
N VAL A 73 -8.44 1.06 -6.00
CA VAL A 73 -8.63 0.03 -4.97
C VAL A 73 -7.84 0.44 -3.73
N ASN A 74 -8.53 0.49 -2.59
CA ASN A 74 -7.91 0.81 -1.32
C ASN A 74 -7.30 -0.43 -0.67
N TYR A 75 -6.05 -0.32 -0.26
CA TYR A 75 -5.29 -1.36 0.42
C TYR A 75 -4.90 -0.89 1.81
N GLU A 76 -5.45 -1.56 2.82
CA GLU A 76 -4.93 -1.47 4.19
C GLU A 76 -3.71 -2.40 4.35
N ARG A 77 -2.68 -1.91 5.05
CA ARG A 77 -1.53 -2.58 5.73
C ARG A 77 -0.79 -3.75 5.03
N LEU A 78 -1.48 -4.78 4.53
CA LEU A 78 -0.92 -6.14 4.40
C LEU A 78 -0.82 -6.69 2.97
N HIS A 79 -1.18 -5.92 1.95
CA HIS A 79 -1.31 -6.47 0.60
C HIS A 79 0.00 -6.41 -0.21
N ILE A 80 0.91 -5.48 0.09
CA ILE A 80 2.21 -5.40 -0.58
C ILE A 80 3.26 -6.21 0.20
N PRO A 81 3.88 -7.26 -0.39
CA PRO A 81 4.80 -8.15 0.31
C PRO A 81 5.96 -7.47 1.04
N GLY A 82 6.02 -7.69 2.35
CA GLY A 82 7.12 -7.29 3.22
C GLY A 82 7.23 -5.79 3.47
N MET A 83 6.17 -5.00 3.28
CA MET A 83 6.17 -3.57 3.63
C MET A 83 6.14 -3.32 5.15
N PHE A 84 5.72 -4.33 5.94
CA PHE A 84 5.67 -4.27 7.41
C PHE A 84 6.46 -5.43 8.02
N VAL A 85 7.03 -5.21 9.20
CA VAL A 85 7.68 -6.27 9.99
C VAL A 85 6.61 -7.15 10.64
N ALA A 86 6.73 -8.47 10.51
CA ALA A 86 5.71 -9.46 10.89
C ALA A 86 5.56 -9.70 12.41
N SER A 87 6.01 -8.80 13.29
CA SER A 87 5.94 -9.02 14.73
C SER A 87 4.49 -8.91 15.24
N GLN A 88 4.07 -9.87 16.09
CA GLN A 88 2.68 -10.05 16.53
C GLN A 88 2.12 -8.95 17.44
N ARG A 89 2.92 -7.97 17.87
CA ARG A 89 2.48 -6.91 18.80
C ARG A 89 2.63 -5.50 18.25
N GLU A 90 3.67 -5.24 17.46
CA GLU A 90 3.93 -3.91 16.90
C GLU A 90 4.30 -4.06 15.42
N LYS A 91 3.40 -3.60 14.55
CA LYS A 91 3.60 -3.57 13.10
C LYS A 91 4.43 -2.34 12.73
N LYS A 92 5.72 -2.34 13.09
CA LYS A 92 6.63 -1.26 12.68
C LYS A 92 6.75 -1.26 11.15
N PRO A 93 6.61 -0.10 10.49
CA PRO A 93 6.88 -0.01 9.05
C PRO A 93 8.31 -0.45 8.74
N SER A 94 8.49 -1.12 7.60
CA SER A 94 9.84 -1.49 7.13
C SER A 94 10.52 -0.30 6.44
N ASP A 95 11.85 -0.38 6.26
CA ASP A 95 12.61 0.57 5.46
C ASP A 95 12.02 0.80 4.06
N LYS A 96 11.42 -0.23 3.45
CA LYS A 96 10.76 -0.13 2.14
C LYS A 96 9.52 0.76 2.20
N TRP A 97 8.74 0.67 3.28
CA TRP A 97 7.56 1.49 3.47
C TRP A 97 7.94 2.95 3.75
N PHE A 98 8.94 3.18 4.60
CA PHE A 98 9.48 4.51 4.82
C PHE A 98 10.02 5.14 3.54
N LEU A 99 10.70 4.37 2.69
CA LEU A 99 11.14 4.86 1.38
C LEU A 99 9.97 5.19 0.44
N LEU A 100 8.90 4.37 0.45
CA LEU A 100 7.70 4.66 -0.33
C LEU A 100 7.00 5.94 0.17
N MET A 101 6.91 6.13 1.50
CA MET A 101 6.41 7.35 2.12
C MET A 101 7.27 8.58 1.79
N ALA A 102 8.60 8.43 1.76
CA ALA A 102 9.51 9.51 1.39
C ALA A 102 9.24 10.02 -0.03
N PHE A 103 8.98 9.13 -1.00
CA PHE A 103 8.55 9.53 -2.34
C PHE A 103 7.19 10.23 -2.34
N ALA A 104 6.25 9.79 -1.48
CA ALA A 104 4.95 10.41 -1.37
C ALA A 104 5.00 11.83 -0.79
N LEU A 105 5.89 12.06 0.18
CA LEU A 105 6.00 13.32 0.92
C LEU A 105 6.92 14.33 0.24
N TRP A 106 8.14 13.91 -0.12
CA TRP A 106 9.16 14.79 -0.69
C TRP A 106 9.09 14.87 -2.22
N GLY A 107 8.31 13.98 -2.83
CA GLY A 107 8.16 13.88 -4.28
C GLY A 107 9.22 12.99 -4.93
N PRO A 108 9.22 12.91 -6.28
CA PRO A 108 10.28 12.24 -7.02
C PRO A 108 11.61 12.97 -6.84
N GLY A 109 12.72 12.30 -7.12
CA GLY A 109 14.04 12.95 -7.08
C GLY A 109 14.79 12.75 -5.77
N LEU A 110 14.60 11.62 -5.08
CA LEU A 110 15.34 11.35 -3.85
C LEU A 110 16.82 11.10 -4.17
N ASN A 111 17.69 11.99 -3.69
CA ASN A 111 19.13 11.86 -3.80
C ASN A 111 19.75 11.19 -2.56
N ARG A 112 21.08 11.05 -2.55
CA ARG A 112 21.81 10.45 -1.42
C ARG A 112 21.56 11.18 -0.10
N GLU A 113 21.44 12.51 -0.10
CA GLU A 113 21.19 13.28 1.12
C GLU A 113 19.82 12.98 1.69
N ASN A 114 18.77 12.94 0.85
CA ASN A 114 17.44 12.55 1.29
C ASN A 114 17.43 11.15 1.91
N LEU A 115 18.15 10.20 1.29
CA LEU A 115 18.23 8.83 1.80
C LEU A 115 19.06 8.73 3.09
N ARG A 116 20.09 9.57 3.24
CA ARG A 116 20.85 9.72 4.49
C ARG A 116 19.97 10.22 5.61
N THR A 117 19.18 11.27 5.35
CA THR A 117 18.17 11.76 6.30
C THR A 117 17.18 10.67 6.63
N LEU A 118 16.61 9.99 5.62
CA LEU A 118 15.60 8.96 5.83
C LEU A 118 16.11 7.78 6.67
N PHE A 119 17.29 7.25 6.40
CA PHE A 119 17.77 6.01 7.03
C PHE A 119 18.73 6.23 8.21
N GLY A 120 19.14 7.48 8.47
CA GLY A 120 20.00 7.81 9.61
C GLY A 120 21.43 7.26 9.53
N HIS A 121 21.92 6.88 8.35
CA HIS A 121 23.29 6.42 8.13
C HIS A 121 23.81 6.88 6.76
N ASP A 122 25.12 6.86 6.54
CA ASP A 122 25.74 7.26 5.25
C ASP A 122 26.27 6.07 4.41
N ASP A 123 25.91 4.84 4.76
CA ASP A 123 26.25 3.66 3.96
C ASP A 123 25.43 3.62 2.64
N TRP A 124 26.06 4.06 1.56
CA TRP A 124 25.45 4.10 0.23
C TRP A 124 25.09 2.71 -0.33
N ASN A 125 25.87 1.67 -0.03
CA ASN A 125 25.56 0.33 -0.50
C ASN A 125 24.32 -0.23 0.19
N ARG A 126 24.18 0.07 1.49
CA ARG A 126 22.97 -0.25 2.26
C ARG A 126 21.75 0.49 1.72
N MET A 127 21.86 1.79 1.41
CA MET A 127 20.76 2.56 0.80
C MET A 127 20.30 1.98 -0.55
N ARG A 128 21.26 1.63 -1.43
CA ARG A 128 20.93 0.98 -2.70
C ARG A 128 20.23 -0.36 -2.48
N THR A 129 20.61 -1.10 -1.44
CA THR A 129 19.98 -2.38 -1.08
C THR A 129 18.54 -2.16 -0.61
N GLN A 130 18.29 -1.17 0.26
CA GLN A 130 16.95 -0.80 0.72
C GLN A 130 16.05 -0.37 -0.45
N LYS A 131 16.57 0.47 -1.36
CA LYS A 131 15.86 0.83 -2.60
C LYS A 131 15.57 -0.38 -3.49
N SER A 132 16.55 -1.27 -3.68
CA SER A 132 16.40 -2.47 -4.50
C SER A 132 15.32 -3.39 -3.91
N ALA A 133 15.27 -3.51 -2.59
CA ALA A 133 14.25 -4.28 -1.88
C ALA A 133 12.83 -3.71 -2.10
N LEU A 134 12.66 -2.38 -2.07
CA LEU A 134 11.40 -1.73 -2.43
C LEU A 134 11.02 -2.04 -3.88
N SER A 135 11.97 -1.90 -4.81
CA SER A 135 11.74 -2.15 -6.24
C SER A 135 11.28 -3.58 -6.47
N LYS A 136 11.91 -4.57 -5.81
CA LYS A 136 11.52 -5.98 -5.88
C LYS A 136 10.10 -6.21 -5.35
N SER A 137 9.74 -5.61 -4.22
CA SER A 137 8.38 -5.70 -3.67
C SER A 137 7.33 -5.12 -4.61
N LEU A 138 7.61 -3.97 -5.25
CA LEU A 138 6.71 -3.37 -6.24
C LEU A 138 6.56 -4.26 -7.48
N LYS A 139 7.67 -4.74 -8.05
CA LYS A 139 7.66 -5.65 -9.21
C LYS A 139 6.82 -6.89 -8.92
N GLN A 140 7.02 -7.51 -7.76
CA GLN A 140 6.25 -8.69 -7.34
C GLN A 140 4.76 -8.38 -7.17
N PHE A 141 4.42 -7.25 -6.55
CA PHE A 141 3.04 -6.87 -6.30
C PHE A 141 2.28 -6.53 -7.59
N PHE A 142 2.92 -5.82 -8.52
CA PHE A 142 2.30 -5.39 -9.76
C PHE A 142 2.49 -6.37 -10.93
N GLY A 143 3.40 -7.35 -10.82
CA GLY A 143 3.69 -8.29 -11.91
C GLY A 143 4.41 -7.66 -13.09
N LEU A 144 5.14 -6.57 -12.88
CA LEU A 144 5.91 -5.86 -13.92
C LEU A 144 7.40 -6.07 -13.66
N ASP A 145 8.15 -6.49 -14.69
CA ASP A 145 9.58 -6.81 -14.56
C ASP A 145 10.51 -5.59 -14.69
N ASP A 146 10.05 -4.54 -15.36
CA ASP A 146 10.82 -3.31 -15.57
C ASP A 146 11.14 -2.59 -14.26
N GLU A 147 12.18 -1.76 -14.23
CA GLU A 147 12.59 -1.01 -13.04
C GLU A 147 11.60 0.13 -12.72
N PRO A 148 10.84 0.06 -11.59
CA PRO A 148 9.86 1.09 -11.25
C PRO A 148 10.48 2.42 -10.79
N ILE A 149 11.68 2.37 -10.21
CA ILE A 149 12.34 3.52 -9.58
C ILE A 149 13.77 3.63 -10.13
N PRO A 150 13.96 4.01 -11.40
CA PRO A 150 15.29 4.16 -11.99
C PRO A 150 16.13 5.22 -11.25
N TYR A 151 17.45 5.02 -11.27
CA TYR A 151 18.41 6.03 -10.83
C TYR A 151 18.87 6.86 -12.02
N ASN A 152 18.59 8.16 -11.99
CA ASN A 152 19.02 9.11 -13.00
C ASN A 152 20.43 9.60 -12.68
N LYS A 153 21.41 9.16 -13.48
CA LYS A 153 22.83 9.50 -13.29
C LYS A 153 23.17 10.96 -13.60
N SER A 154 22.34 11.66 -14.38
CA SER A 154 22.59 13.05 -14.77
C SER A 154 22.32 14.03 -13.63
N VAL A 155 21.35 13.70 -12.76
CA VAL A 155 20.97 14.50 -11.59
C VAL A 155 21.23 13.81 -10.25
N TYR A 156 21.75 12.57 -10.28
CA TYR A 156 22.08 11.76 -9.12
C TYR A 156 20.90 11.46 -8.17
N GLU A 157 19.75 11.15 -8.75
CA GLU A 157 18.48 10.99 -8.02
C GLU A 157 17.73 9.72 -8.43
N TYR A 158 16.91 9.18 -7.52
CA TYR A 158 15.90 8.18 -7.83
C TYR A 158 14.60 8.83 -8.29
N GLN A 159 14.10 8.42 -9.46
CA GLN A 159 12.92 9.00 -10.10
C GLN A 159 11.91 7.89 -10.40
N PRO A 160 10.90 7.69 -9.53
CA PRO A 160 9.82 6.75 -9.79
C PRO A 160 9.13 7.02 -11.13
N ILE A 161 8.88 5.95 -11.90
CA ILE A 161 8.08 6.03 -13.14
C ILE A 161 6.58 6.09 -12.81
N LEU A 162 6.18 5.38 -11.76
CA LEU A 162 4.85 5.44 -11.15
C LEU A 162 4.66 6.71 -10.32
N MET A 163 3.41 7.14 -10.19
CA MET A 163 3.07 8.27 -9.33
C MET A 163 2.95 7.81 -7.87
N ILE A 164 3.65 8.48 -6.96
CA ILE A 164 3.57 8.23 -5.52
C ILE A 164 3.29 9.57 -4.85
N ARG A 165 2.23 9.65 -4.05
CA ARG A 165 1.78 10.90 -3.41
C ARG A 165 1.04 10.63 -2.10
N GLN A 166 0.85 11.67 -1.30
CA GLN A 166 -0.11 11.67 -0.20
C GLN A 166 -1.41 12.35 -0.61
N ASP A 167 -2.52 11.93 0.00
CA ASP A 167 -3.79 12.66 -0.08
C ASP A 167 -3.69 14.00 0.65
N THR A 168 -4.51 14.98 0.26
CA THR A 168 -4.54 16.30 0.91
C THR A 168 -4.92 16.25 2.39
N ASN A 169 -5.61 15.20 2.83
CA ASN A 169 -6.00 14.99 4.23
C ASN A 169 -4.99 14.12 5.01
N CYS A 170 -3.89 13.71 4.37
CA CYS A 170 -2.84 12.90 4.96
C CYS A 170 -1.57 13.74 5.12
N ASP A 171 -1.02 13.79 6.34
CA ASP A 171 0.28 14.43 6.61
C ASP A 171 1.31 13.39 7.03
N LEU A 172 2.25 13.08 6.14
CA LEU A 172 3.34 12.14 6.41
C LEU A 172 4.50 12.77 7.22
N ASN A 173 4.54 14.10 7.44
CA ASN A 173 5.69 14.78 8.07
C ASN A 173 5.95 14.30 9.50
N ASP A 174 4.88 14.14 10.28
CA ASP A 174 4.97 13.64 11.66
C ASP A 174 5.62 12.26 11.72
N TRP A 175 5.46 11.46 10.65
CA TRP A 175 5.88 10.06 10.64
C TRP A 175 7.32 9.84 10.19
N ILE A 176 7.92 10.79 9.46
CA ILE A 176 9.37 10.74 9.21
C ILE A 176 10.15 11.09 10.47
N SER A 177 9.59 11.94 11.34
CA SER A 177 10.20 12.26 12.63
C SER A 177 10.32 11.03 13.55
N ASP A 178 9.39 10.07 13.46
CA ASP A 178 9.44 8.78 14.16
C ASP A 178 10.63 7.90 13.74
N ILE A 179 11.26 8.12 12.59
CA ILE A 179 12.35 7.25 12.09
C ILE A 179 13.61 7.37 12.95
N HIS A 180 13.78 8.52 13.62
CA HIS A 180 14.94 8.82 14.45
C HIS A 180 14.72 8.59 15.95
N GLN A 181 13.55 8.08 16.35
CA GLN A 181 13.24 7.67 17.74
C GLN A 181 13.52 6.18 17.95
#